data_AF-A0A2N1TDA6-F1
#
_entry.id   AF-A0A2N1TDA6-F1
#
_cell.length_a   1.000
_cell.length_b   1.000
_cell.length_c   1.000
_cell.angle_alpha   90.00
_cell.angle_beta   90.00
_cell.angle_gamma   90.00
#
_symmetry.space_group_name_H-M   'P 1'
#
loop_
_entity.id
_entity.type
_entity.pdbx_description
1 polymer ?
#
loop_
_entity_poly.entity_id
_entity_poly.type
_entity_poly.pdbx_seq_one_letter_code
_entity_poly.pdbx_strand_id
1 'polypeptide(L)' 'MLGKLKKRKRLRTHGFLSRAASVLKARRRKGRKALTVSIHSK' A
#
# COMPACT_ATOMS: atom_id res chain seq x y z
N MET A 1 4.32 -4.31 -21.51
CA MET A 1 3.28 -4.19 -20.44
C MET A 1 3.69 -4.77 -19.07
N LEU A 2 4.90 -5.33 -18.92
CA LEU A 2 5.33 -6.01 -17.68
C LEU A 2 5.34 -5.12 -16.43
N GLY A 3 5.71 -3.84 -16.56
CA GLY A 3 5.69 -2.90 -15.44
C GLY A 3 4.29 -2.70 -14.84
N LYS A 4 3.24 -2.68 -15.66
CA LYS A 4 1.84 -2.58 -15.20
C LYS A 4 1.44 -3.84 -14.41
N LEU A 5 1.87 -5.01 -14.86
CA LEU A 5 1.60 -6.29 -14.17
C LEU A 5 2.32 -6.35 -12.80
N LYS A 6 3.59 -5.96 -12.75
CA LYS A 6 4.37 -5.89 -11.49
C LYS A 6 3.73 -4.92 -10.47
N LYS A 7 3.28 -3.75 -10.92
CA LYS A 7 2.55 -2.78 -10.08
C LYS A 7 1.25 -3.37 -9.54
N ARG A 8 0.48 -4.10 -10.37
CA ARG A 8 -0.75 -4.78 -9.94
C ARG A 8 -0.49 -5.86 -8.90
N LYS A 9 0.54 -6.70 -9.10
CA LYS A 9 0.95 -7.73 -8.11
C LYS A 9 1.30 -7.10 -6.77
N ARG A 10 2.11 -6.02 -6.78
CA ARG A 10 2.50 -5.29 -5.57
C ARG A 10 1.29 -4.73 -4.80
N LEU A 11 0.27 -4.21 -5.49
CA LEU A 11 -0.94 -3.71 -4.85
C LEU A 11 -1.80 -4.80 -4.23
N ARG A 12 -1.92 -5.98 -4.88
CA ARG A 12 -2.69 -7.10 -4.31
C ARG A 12 -2.07 -7.60 -3.01
N THR A 13 -0.75 -7.52 -2.88
CA THR A 13 -0.04 -7.99 -1.67
C THR A 13 0.14 -6.89 -0.62
N HIS A 14 0.35 -5.64 -1.02
CA HIS A 14 0.77 -4.57 -0.11
C HIS A 14 -0.11 -3.31 -0.14
N GLY A 15 -1.17 -3.31 -0.94
CA GLY A 15 -2.13 -2.21 -1.03
C GLY A 15 -2.97 -2.06 0.22
N PHE A 16 -3.80 -1.02 0.24
CA PHE A 16 -4.62 -0.68 1.40
C PHE A 16 -5.56 -1.80 1.82
N LEU A 17 -6.29 -2.37 0.85
CA LEU A 17 -7.27 -3.43 1.10
C LEU A 17 -6.65 -4.76 1.53
N SER A 18 -5.38 -5.00 1.20
CA SER A 18 -4.68 -6.24 1.55
C SER A 18 -3.94 -6.17 2.88
N ARG A 19 -3.97 -5.02 3.57
CA ARG A 19 -3.22 -4.82 4.80
C ARG A 19 -4.08 -5.03 6.02
N ALA A 20 -3.50 -5.71 7.01
CA ALA A 20 -4.12 -5.88 8.31
C ALA A 20 -4.38 -4.53 8.99
N ALA A 21 -5.51 -4.45 9.70
CA ALA A 21 -5.91 -3.24 10.42
C ALA A 21 -4.88 -2.80 11.47
N SER A 22 -4.18 -3.76 12.11
CA SER A 22 -3.12 -3.49 13.09
C SER A 22 -1.98 -2.66 12.50
N VAL A 23 -1.55 -2.98 11.27
CA VAL A 23 -0.51 -2.24 10.55
C VAL A 23 -0.97 -0.82 10.24
N LEU A 24 -2.22 -0.65 9.77
CA LEU A 24 -2.76 0.67 9.46
C LEU A 24 -2.88 1.54 10.72
N LYS A 25 -3.36 0.98 11.84
CA LYS A 25 -3.44 1.67 13.13
C LYS A 25 -2.06 2.13 13.61
N ALA A 26 -1.05 1.26 13.58
CA ALA A 26 0.31 1.62 13.97
C ALA A 26 0.90 2.74 13.11
N ARG A 27 0.66 2.70 11.79
CA ARG A 27 1.13 3.74 10.87
C ARG A 27 0.44 5.08 11.07
N ARG A 28 -0.86 5.09 11.36
CA ARG A 28 -1.61 6.30 11.73
C ARG A 28 -1.11 6.89 13.05
N ARG A 29 -0.90 6.06 14.07
CA ARG A 29 -0.34 6.48 15.36
C ARG A 29 1.04 7.14 15.20
N LYS A 30 1.86 6.63 14.28
CA LYS A 30 3.15 7.24 13.93
C LYS A 30 3.02 8.56 13.13
N GLY A 31 1.83 8.88 12.60
CA GLY A 31 1.62 10.08 11.77
C GLY A 31 2.21 9.98 10.36
N ARG A 32 2.32 8.77 9.79
CA ARG A 32 2.86 8.60 8.43
C ARG A 32 1.91 9.22 7.39
N LYS A 33 2.41 10.20 6.61
CA LYS A 33 1.68 10.82 5.49
C LYS A 33 1.10 9.79 4.50
N ALA A 34 1.88 8.75 4.17
CA ALA A 34 1.43 7.65 3.33
C ALA A 34 1.28 6.35 4.15
N LEU A 35 0.09 5.75 4.12
CA LEU A 35 -0.22 4.55 4.90
C LEU A 35 0.16 3.25 4.17
N THR A 36 0.00 3.17 2.85
CA THR A 36 0.35 1.99 2.04
C THR A 36 0.89 2.42 0.69
N VAL A 37 1.40 1.45 -0.09
CA VAL A 37 1.76 1.69 -1.49
C VAL A 37 0.51 2.00 -2.31
N SER A 38 0.59 2.97 -3.21
CA SER A 38 -0.46 3.30 -4.16
C SER A 38 0.10 3.39 -5.58
N ILE A 39 -0.74 3.15 -6.58
CA ILE A 39 -0.37 3.22 -8.01
C ILE A 39 -0.19 4.66 -8.51
N HIS A 40 -0.77 5.63 -7.79
CA HIS A 40 -0.75 7.05 -8.14
C HIS A 40 0.28 7.85 -7.32
N SER A 41 0.95 7.22 -6.35
CA SER A 41 2.12 7.84 -5.72
C SER A 41 3.21 7.93 -6.77
N LYS A 42 3.54 9.17 -7.15
CA LYS A 42 4.65 9.52 -8.03
C LYS A 42 5.94 8.85 -7.55
#